data_AF-A0A2V5YNR8-F1
#
_entry.id   AF-A0A2V5YNR8-F1
#
_cell.length_a   1.000
_cell.length_b   1.000
_cell.length_c   1.000
_cell.angle_alpha   90.00
_cell.angle_beta   90.00
_cell.angle_gamma   90.00
#
_symmetry.space_group_name_H-M   'P 1'
#
loop_
_entity.id
_entity.type
_entity.pdbx_description
1 polymer ?
#
loop_
_entity_poly.entity_id
_entity_poly.type
_entity_poly.pdbx_seq_one_letter_code
_entity_poly.pdbx_strand_id
1 'polypeptide(L)'
;MYGPEGNDMTARLKHIHLTIFQRFFRTETVGGLVLLVFGLAALAVANSPLAETYDHVWEIPLKLGIVDHQLSLSLHEWINDGLMAVFFLL
;
A
#
# COMPACT_ATOMS: atom_id res chain seq x y z
N MET A 1 -37.20 29.76 36.14
CA MET A 1 -35.85 30.28 35.79
C MET A 1 -34.84 29.13 35.86
N TYR A 2 -34.98 28.10 35.01
CA TYR A 2 -33.95 27.06 34.85
C TYR A 2 -33.88 26.73 33.36
N GLY A 3 -32.92 27.34 32.66
CA GLY A 3 -32.65 27.10 31.25
C GLY A 3 -31.82 25.83 31.08
N PRO A 4 -32.14 24.96 30.11
CA PRO A 4 -31.37 23.74 29.87
C PRO A 4 -30.13 24.06 29.03
N GLU A 5 -29.13 24.72 29.62
CA GLU A 5 -27.86 25.03 28.94
C GLU A 5 -26.78 23.93 29.14
N GLY A 6 -27.13 22.80 29.75
CA GLY A 6 -26.15 21.77 30.16
C GLY A 6 -25.86 20.66 29.14
N ASN A 7 -26.62 20.53 28.05
CA ASN A 7 -26.60 19.32 27.20
C ASN A 7 -26.10 19.53 25.76
N ASP A 8 -25.86 20.77 25.33
CA ASP A 8 -25.50 21.05 23.92
C ASP A 8 -23.97 21.05 23.68
N MET A 9 -23.18 21.35 24.72
CA MET A 9 -21.71 21.39 24.60
C MET A 9 -21.07 19.99 24.53
N THR A 10 -21.65 19.00 25.19
CA THR A 10 -21.20 17.59 25.17
C THR A 10 -21.52 16.89 23.85
N ALA A 11 -22.63 17.25 23.19
CA ALA A 11 -23.01 16.72 21.89
C ALA A 11 -22.02 17.14 20.79
N ARG A 12 -21.57 18.40 20.80
CA ARG A 12 -20.64 18.94 19.80
C ARG A 12 -19.22 18.37 19.93
N LEU A 13 -18.78 18.05 21.15
CA LEU A 13 -17.47 17.43 21.40
C LEU A 13 -17.42 15.96 20.95
N LYS A 14 -18.53 15.21 21.07
CA LYS A 14 -18.56 13.78 20.72
C LYS A 14 -18.56 13.52 19.21
N HIS A 15 -19.12 14.43 18.41
CA HIS A 15 -19.25 14.24 16.95
C HIS A 15 -17.99 14.56 16.13
N ILE A 16 -17.09 15.40 16.66
CA ILE A 16 -15.87 15.82 15.94
C ILE A 16 -14.74 14.79 16.04
N HIS A 17 -14.69 13.99 17.12
CA HIS A 17 -13.59 13.05 17.32
C HIS A 17 -13.76 11.73 16.53
N LEU A 18 -14.95 11.11 16.56
CA LEU A 18 -15.16 9.79 15.95
C LEU A 18 -15.09 9.78 14.42
N THR A 19 -15.52 10.86 13.77
CA THR A 19 -15.59 10.95 12.31
C THR A 19 -14.21 11.02 11.64
N ILE A 20 -13.23 11.63 12.32
CA ILE A 20 -11.84 11.70 11.85
C ILE A 20 -11.21 10.31 11.90
N PHE A 21 -11.28 9.62 13.05
CA PHE A 21 -10.77 8.25 13.17
C PHE A 21 -11.43 7.30 12.17
N GLN A 22 -12.76 7.33 12.01
CA GLN A 22 -13.46 6.48 11.03
C GLN A 22 -13.06 6.78 9.57
N ARG A 23 -12.66 8.02 9.23
CA ARG A 23 -12.13 8.36 7.90
C ARG A 23 -10.70 7.85 7.73
N PHE A 24 -9.83 8.04 8.72
CA PHE A 24 -8.45 7.54 8.70
C PHE A 24 -8.39 6.01 8.63
N PHE A 25 -9.14 5.32 9.50
CA PHE A 25 -9.26 3.87 9.46
C PHE A 25 -9.78 3.38 8.12
N ARG A 26 -10.69 4.09 7.45
CA ARG A 26 -11.16 3.68 6.12
C ARG A 26 -10.05 3.74 5.08
N THR A 27 -9.21 4.78 5.08
CA THR A 27 -8.08 4.89 4.15
C THR A 27 -6.99 3.85 4.45
N GLU A 28 -6.65 3.67 5.73
CA GLU A 28 -5.64 2.69 6.18
C GLU A 28 -6.09 1.24 5.96
N THR A 29 -7.35 0.93 6.27
CA THR A 29 -7.94 -0.40 6.07
C THR A 29 -8.03 -0.74 4.58
N VAL A 30 -8.32 0.22 3.71
CA VAL A 30 -8.34 -0.02 2.25
C VAL A 30 -6.93 -0.33 1.75
N GLY A 31 -5.89 0.40 2.20
CA GLY A 31 -4.50 0.09 1.85
C GLY A 31 -4.08 -1.32 2.29
N GLY A 32 -4.36 -1.68 3.55
CA GLY A 32 -4.06 -3.02 4.08
C GLY A 32 -4.83 -4.13 3.38
N LEU A 33 -6.11 -3.92 3.06
CA LEU A 33 -6.94 -4.89 2.33
C LEU A 33 -6.42 -5.11 0.90
N VAL A 34 -6.05 -4.04 0.21
CA VAL A 34 -5.46 -4.14 -1.14
C VAL A 34 -4.16 -4.95 -1.07
N LEU A 35 -3.24 -4.62 -0.15
CA LEU A 35 -2.00 -5.39 0.03
C LEU A 35 -2.26 -6.87 0.33
N LEU A 36 -3.24 -7.17 1.19
CA LEU A 36 -3.61 -8.54 1.52
C LEU A 36 -4.13 -9.30 0.29
N VAL A 37 -4.99 -8.69 -0.51
CA VAL A 37 -5.51 -9.30 -1.75
C VAL A 37 -4.38 -9.57 -2.75
N PHE A 38 -3.48 -8.61 -2.97
CA PHE A 38 -2.33 -8.81 -3.85
C PHE A 38 -1.37 -9.89 -3.32
N GLY A 39 -1.15 -9.95 -2.01
CA GLY A 39 -0.34 -11.00 -1.39
C GLY A 39 -0.93 -12.39 -1.58
N LEU A 40 -2.24 -12.54 -1.38
CA LEU A 40 -2.95 -13.80 -1.64
C LEU A 40 -2.90 -14.18 -3.12
N ALA A 41 -3.07 -13.21 -4.02
CA ALA A 41 -2.96 -13.44 -5.46
C ALA A 41 -1.54 -13.90 -5.85
N ALA A 42 -0.50 -13.27 -5.31
CA ALA A 42 0.89 -13.67 -5.53
C ALA A 42 1.13 -15.11 -5.04
N LEU A 43 0.63 -15.46 -3.85
CA LEU A 43 0.72 -16.82 -3.33
C LEU A 43 -0.02 -17.83 -4.23
N ALA A 44 -1.21 -17.48 -4.72
CA ALA A 44 -1.97 -18.33 -5.62
C ALA A 44 -1.23 -18.57 -6.94
N VAL A 45 -0.64 -17.52 -7.52
CA VAL A 45 0.16 -17.63 -8.76
C VAL A 45 1.40 -18.49 -8.53
N ALA A 46 2.14 -18.28 -7.44
CA ALA A 46 3.34 -19.05 -7.10
C ALA A 46 3.08 -20.55 -6.85
N ASN A 47 1.87 -20.92 -6.44
CA ASN A 47 1.47 -22.32 -6.24
C ASN A 47 0.74 -22.92 -7.46
N SER A 48 0.66 -22.20 -8.56
CA SER A 48 -0.05 -22.63 -9.77
C SER A 48 0.91 -23.05 -10.90
N PRO A 49 0.42 -23.71 -11.96
CA PRO A 49 1.22 -24.01 -13.15
C PRO A 49 1.78 -22.77 -13.87
N LEU A 50 1.28 -21.57 -13.54
CA LEU A 50 1.78 -20.30 -14.09
C LEU A 50 3.05 -19.83 -13.37
N ALA A 51 3.48 -20.49 -12.29
CA ALA A 51 4.67 -20.10 -11.53
C ALA A 51 5.93 -20.00 -12.41
N GLU A 52 6.18 -21.00 -13.27
CA GLU A 52 7.35 -21.00 -14.16
C GLU A 52 7.33 -19.83 -15.15
N THR A 53 6.15 -19.49 -15.70
CA THR A 53 6.01 -18.33 -16.58
C THR A 53 6.19 -17.02 -15.80
N TYR A 54 5.72 -16.97 -14.56
CA TYR A 54 5.86 -15.82 -13.67
C TYR A 54 7.32 -15.58 -13.27
N ASP A 55 8.05 -16.64 -12.94
CA ASP A 55 9.48 -16.59 -12.60
C ASP A 55 10.31 -16.12 -13.79
N HIS A 56 10.02 -16.62 -15.00
CA HIS A 56 10.68 -16.13 -16.22
C HIS A 56 10.46 -14.64 -16.47
N VAL A 57 9.29 -14.10 -16.13
CA VAL A 57 9.02 -12.66 -16.22
C VAL A 57 9.81 -11.89 -15.15
N TRP A 58 9.92 -12.43 -13.94
CA TRP A 58 10.67 -11.78 -12.86
C TRP A 58 12.18 -11.73 -13.09
N GLU A 59 12.72 -12.76 -13.72
CA GLU A 59 14.15 -12.86 -14.03
C GLU A 59 14.57 -12.05 -15.26
N ILE A 60 13.64 -11.40 -15.98
CA ILE A 60 13.97 -10.59 -17.16
C ILE A 60 15.00 -9.52 -16.75
N PRO A 61 16.24 -9.57 -17.30
CA PRO A 61 17.26 -8.61 -16.94
C PRO A 61 16.97 -7.27 -17.62
N LEU A 62 16.68 -6.25 -16.82
CA LEU A 62 16.56 -4.87 -17.27
C LEU A 62 17.90 -4.17 -17.15
N LYS A 63 18.53 -4.00 -18.31
CA LYS A 63 19.80 -3.27 -18.44
C LYS A 63 19.51 -1.81 -18.76
N LEU A 64 19.76 -0.93 -17.80
CA LEU A 64 19.74 0.51 -18.01
C LEU A 64 21.18 1.03 -17.86
N GLY A 65 21.70 1.64 -18.92
CA GLY A 65 23.08 2.11 -18.94
C GLY A 65 23.36 3.15 -20.02
N ILE A 66 24.31 4.03 -19.73
CA ILE A 66 24.85 5.02 -20.66
C ILE A 66 26.32 4.66 -20.86
N VAL A 67 26.68 4.21 -22.06
CA VAL A 67 28.01 3.86 -22.59
C VAL A 67 28.94 3.10 -21.62
N ASP A 68 29.48 3.74 -20.57
CA ASP A 68 30.45 3.18 -19.62
C ASP A 68 29.86 2.72 -18.27
N HIS A 69 28.59 3.05 -17.99
CA HIS A 69 27.91 2.60 -16.77
C HIS A 69 26.70 1.77 -17.14
N GLN A 70 26.75 0.47 -16.84
CA GLN A 70 25.64 -0.46 -17.06
C GLN A 70 25.14 -0.98 -15.72
N LEU A 71 23.89 -0.64 -15.38
CA LEU A 71 23.18 -1.24 -14.27
C LEU A 71 22.29 -2.35 -14.83
N SER A 72 22.68 -3.59 -14.55
CA SER A 72 21.93 -4.79 -14.92
C SER A 72 21.27 -5.32 -13.67
N LEU A 73 19.99 -5.01 -13.51
CA LEU A 73 19.16 -5.56 -12.43
C LEU A 73 18.03 -6.35 -13.06
N SER A 74 17.61 -7.43 -12.41
CA SER A 74 16.40 -8.14 -12.78
C SER A 74 15.17 -7.24 -12.61
N LEU A 75 14.09 -7.57 -13.33
CA LEU A 75 12.81 -6.88 -13.18
C LEU A 75 12.34 -6.91 -11.71
N HIS A 76 12.57 -8.04 -11.02
CA HIS A 76 12.26 -8.18 -9.60
C HIS A 76 13.00 -7.14 -8.73
N GLU A 77 14.33 -7.03 -8.89
CA GLU A 77 15.15 -6.08 -8.13
C GLU A 77 14.75 -4.63 -8.41
N TRP A 78 14.50 -4.28 -9.68
CA TRP A 78 14.03 -2.94 -10.06
C TRP A 78 12.74 -2.53 -9.37
N ILE A 79 11.75 -3.43 -9.32
CA ILE A 79 10.46 -3.13 -8.71
C ILE A 79 10.59 -3.06 -7.19
N ASN A 80 11.36 -3.95 -6.57
CA ASN A 80 11.61 -3.90 -5.13
C ASN A 80 12.25 -2.56 -4.73
N ASP A 81 13.32 -2.16 -5.41
CA ASP A 81 14.07 -0.95 -5.08
C ASP A 81 13.26 0.31 -5.41
N GLY A 82 12.52 0.30 -6.53
CA GLY A 82 11.64 1.40 -6.93
C GLY A 82 10.46 1.62 -5.96
N LEU A 83 9.80 0.53 -5.54
CA LEU A 83 8.73 0.62 -4.55
C LEU A 83 9.25 1.09 -3.20
N MET A 84 10.41 0.61 -2.76
CA MET A 84 11.06 1.07 -1.54
C MET A 84 11.41 2.56 -1.61
N ALA A 85 11.90 3.05 -2.74
CA ALA A 85 12.19 4.47 -2.93
C ALA A 85 10.94 5.34 -2.80
N VAL A 86 9.80 4.93 -3.40
CA VAL A 86 8.52 5.64 -3.25
C VAL A 86 8.02 5.57 -1.81
N PHE A 87 8.11 4.42 -1.16
CA PHE A 87 7.69 4.22 0.22
C PHE A 87 8.44 5.13 1.20
N PHE A 88 9.76 5.30 1.02
CA PHE A 88 10.54 6.20 1.86
C PHE A 88 10.38 7.68 1.52
N LEU A 89 9.87 8.01 0.34
CA LEU A 89 9.65 9.39 -0.10
C LEU A 89 8.31 9.96 0.36
N LEU A 90 7.27 9.12 0.47
CA LEU A 90 5.91 9.48 0.92
C LEU A 90 5.82 9.64 2.43
#